data_AF-A0A562LJS9-F1
#
_entry.id   AF-A0A562LJS9-F1
#
_cell.length_a   1.000
_cell.length_b   1.000
_cell.length_c   1.000
_cell.angle_alpha   90.00
_cell.angle_beta   90.00
_cell.angle_gamma   90.00
#
_symmetry.space_group_name_H-M   'P 1'
#
loop_
_entity.id
_entity.type
_entity.pdbx_description
1 polymer ?
#
loop_
_entity_poly.entity_id
_entity_poly.type
_entity_poly.pdbx_seq_one_letter_code
_entity_poly.pdbx_strand_id
1 'polypeptide(L)'
;MTSLNDARLALPASVSPDDRLPTFKEVTGFDAASAWARLTPEQQAFVGELAVRFAVVGGRLNYQHDDFTTTESREIEHLESEALTDFLDKTEPLWADLYGWRTN
;
A
#
# COMPACT_ATOMS: atom_id res chain seq x y z
N MET A 1 -14.74 -42.07 17.51
CA MET A 1 -14.62 -40.79 18.24
C MET A 1 -13.32 -40.14 17.80
N THR A 2 -13.39 -39.28 16.79
CA THR A 2 -12.23 -38.51 16.30
C THR A 2 -11.91 -37.45 17.35
N SER A 3 -10.67 -37.41 17.82
CA SER A 3 -10.23 -36.55 18.90
C SER A 3 -10.30 -35.08 18.47
N LEU A 4 -10.87 -34.21 19.31
CA LEU A 4 -10.87 -32.75 19.13
C LEU A 4 -9.45 -32.15 18.99
N ASN A 5 -8.41 -32.93 19.30
CA ASN A 5 -7.02 -32.53 19.10
C ASN A 5 -6.55 -32.63 17.64
N ASP A 6 -7.15 -33.47 16.80
CA ASP A 6 -6.74 -33.60 15.39
C ASP A 6 -7.13 -32.36 14.56
N ALA A 7 -8.19 -31.64 14.97
CA ALA A 7 -8.64 -30.42 14.29
C ALA A 7 -7.72 -29.21 14.51
N ARG A 8 -6.83 -29.25 15.51
CA ARG A 8 -5.88 -28.17 15.82
C ARG A 8 -4.57 -28.22 15.03
N LEU A 9 -4.35 -29.30 14.28
CA LEU A 9 -3.13 -29.50 13.46
C LEU A 9 -3.35 -29.26 11.97
N ALA A 10 -4.55 -28.83 11.56
CA ALA A 10 -4.73 -28.25 10.24
C ALA A 10 -3.95 -26.93 10.21
N LEU A 11 -2.70 -26.99 9.72
CA LEU A 11 -1.95 -25.80 9.31
C LEU A 11 -2.92 -24.96 8.47
N PRO A 12 -3.09 -23.66 8.76
CA PRO A 12 -3.89 -22.81 7.91
C PRO A 12 -3.35 -22.95 6.49
N ALA A 13 -4.25 -23.18 5.53
CA ALA A 13 -3.88 -23.21 4.12
C ALA A 13 -3.01 -21.98 3.82
N SER A 14 -1.87 -22.18 3.16
CA SER A 14 -1.01 -21.07 2.75
C SER A 14 -1.85 -20.08 1.95
N VAL A 15 -2.05 -18.89 2.50
CA VAL A 15 -2.72 -17.78 1.80
C VAL A 15 -1.89 -17.46 0.57
N SER A 16 -2.55 -17.22 -0.57
CA SER A 16 -1.86 -16.75 -1.77
C SER A 16 -1.01 -15.52 -1.42
N PRO A 17 0.23 -15.38 -1.95
CA PRO A 17 1.00 -14.15 -1.78
C PRO A 17 0.22 -12.88 -2.14
N ASP A 18 -0.72 -12.97 -3.09
CA ASP A 18 -1.51 -11.83 -3.55
C ASP A 18 -2.69 -11.48 -2.63
N ASP A 19 -3.15 -12.42 -1.80
CA ASP A 19 -4.31 -12.23 -0.90
C ASP A 19 -3.91 -11.93 0.54
N ARG A 20 -2.61 -11.80 0.82
CA ARG A 20 -2.11 -11.64 2.19
C ARG A 20 -1.80 -10.17 2.49
N LEU A 21 -2.11 -9.74 3.71
CA LEU A 21 -1.66 -8.46 4.25
C LEU A 21 -0.26 -8.61 4.89
N PRO A 22 0.58 -7.56 4.87
CA PRO A 22 1.87 -7.59 5.54
C PRO A 22 1.69 -7.66 7.06
N THR A 23 2.55 -8.42 7.73
CA THR A 23 2.58 -8.46 9.20
C THR A 23 3.23 -7.21 9.76
N PHE A 24 2.95 -6.88 11.02
CA PHE A 24 3.59 -5.75 11.71
C PHE A 24 5.13 -5.82 11.67
N LYS A 25 5.70 -7.02 11.77
CA LYS A 25 7.16 -7.23 11.69
C LYS A 25 7.71 -6.88 10.31
N GLU A 26 6.99 -7.23 9.25
CA GLU A 26 7.40 -6.93 7.87
C GLU A 26 7.26 -5.44 7.56
N VAL A 27 6.21 -4.79 8.06
CA VAL A 27 6.03 -3.34 7.92
C VAL A 27 7.15 -2.57 8.63
N THR A 28 7.48 -2.95 9.87
CA THR A 28 8.52 -2.26 10.66
C THR A 28 9.95 -2.56 10.19
N GLY A 29 10.16 -3.71 9.53
CA GLY A 29 11.42 -4.08 8.91
C GLY A 29 11.50 -3.78 7.41
N PHE A 30 10.57 -2.99 6.87
CA PHE A 30 10.47 -2.76 5.43
C PHE A 30 11.68 -2.00 4.90
N ASP A 31 12.44 -2.63 4.01
CA ASP A 31 13.56 -2.00 3.29
C ASP A 31 13.07 -1.49 1.93
N ALA A 32 12.83 -0.18 1.86
CA ALA A 32 12.34 0.47 0.65
C ALA A 32 13.29 0.30 -0.55
N ALA A 33 14.61 0.27 -0.33
CA ALA A 33 15.58 0.15 -1.43
C ALA A 33 15.52 -1.24 -2.06
N SER A 34 15.54 -2.29 -1.24
CA SER A 34 15.39 -3.67 -1.73
C SER A 34 14.00 -3.91 -2.32
N ALA A 35 12.94 -3.37 -1.72
CA ALA A 35 11.58 -3.49 -2.24
C ALA A 35 11.45 -2.85 -3.63
N TRP A 36 12.00 -1.66 -3.82
CA TRP A 36 12.01 -0.98 -5.11
C TRP A 36 12.76 -1.79 -6.19
N ALA A 37 13.89 -2.38 -5.82
CA ALA A 37 14.71 -3.18 -6.72
C ALA A 37 14.03 -4.49 -7.18
N ARG A 38 12.98 -4.96 -6.50
CA ARG A 38 12.20 -6.15 -6.91
C ARG A 38 11.18 -5.85 -8.01
N LEU A 39 10.78 -4.59 -8.16
CA LEU A 39 9.82 -4.17 -9.17
C LEU A 39 10.44 -4.13 -10.57
N THR A 40 9.63 -4.43 -11.58
CA THR A 40 10.01 -4.18 -12.98
C THR A 40 10.14 -2.68 -13.24
N PRO A 41 10.87 -2.23 -14.28
CA PRO A 41 10.95 -0.82 -14.64
C PRO A 41 9.58 -0.16 -14.88
N GLU A 42 8.62 -0.92 -15.41
CA GLU A 42 7.24 -0.46 -15.64
C GLU A 42 6.49 -0.26 -14.32
N GLN A 43 6.61 -1.20 -13.38
CA GLN A 43 6.03 -1.08 -12.04
C GLN A 43 6.68 0.09 -11.26
N GLN A 44 7.99 0.27 -11.38
CA GLN A 44 8.71 1.41 -10.79
C GLN A 44 8.19 2.74 -11.36
N ALA A 45 8.06 2.86 -12.69
CA ALA A 45 7.52 4.07 -13.30
C ALA A 45 6.09 4.36 -12.83
N PHE A 46 5.25 3.32 -12.77
CA PHE A 46 3.87 3.41 -12.31
C PHE A 46 3.75 3.89 -10.86
N VAL A 47 4.47 3.25 -9.93
CA VAL A 47 4.45 3.65 -8.51
C VAL A 47 5.03 5.06 -8.33
N GLY A 48 6.09 5.39 -9.09
CA GLY A 48 6.68 6.73 -9.08
C GLY A 48 5.70 7.82 -9.52
N GLU A 49 4.92 7.57 -10.57
CA GLU A 49 3.89 8.49 -11.03
C GLU A 49 2.79 8.69 -9.96
N LEU A 50 2.32 7.61 -9.34
CA LEU A 50 1.32 7.70 -8.27
C LEU A 50 1.86 8.49 -7.06
N ALA A 51 3.11 8.25 -6.66
CA ALA A 51 3.74 8.98 -5.58
C ALA A 51 3.87 10.48 -5.89
N VAL A 52 4.23 10.85 -7.13
CA VAL A 52 4.28 12.26 -7.56
C VAL A 52 2.89 12.88 -7.55
N ARG A 53 1.85 12.19 -8.05
CA ARG A 53 0.47 12.70 -8.02
C ARG A 53 0.01 12.93 -6.59
N PHE A 54 0.24 11.96 -5.69
CA PHE A 54 -0.08 12.10 -4.27
C PHE A 54 0.69 13.25 -3.62
N ALA A 55 1.99 13.39 -3.90
CA ALA A 55 2.82 14.48 -3.41
C ALA A 55 2.42 15.86 -3.99
N VAL A 56 1.91 15.92 -5.21
CA VAL A 56 1.39 17.17 -5.80
C VAL A 56 0.06 17.55 -5.18
N VAL A 57 -0.81 16.57 -4.91
CA VAL A 57 -2.04 16.81 -4.15
C VAL A 57 -1.67 17.27 -2.74
N GLY A 58 -0.97 16.47 -1.92
CA GLY A 58 -0.57 16.88 -0.57
C GLY A 58 0.37 18.11 -0.51
N GLY A 59 1.14 18.37 -1.57
CA GLY A 59 2.06 19.50 -1.68
C GLY A 59 1.38 20.81 -2.10
N ARG A 60 0.35 20.77 -2.95
CA ARG A 60 -0.55 21.91 -3.19
C ARG A 60 -1.26 22.37 -1.90
N LEU A 61 -1.31 21.50 -0.91
CA LEU A 61 -2.03 21.65 0.35
C LEU A 61 -1.11 21.93 1.54
N ASN A 62 0.16 22.25 1.26
CA ASN A 62 1.08 22.80 2.26
C ASN A 62 1.53 24.22 1.90
N TYR A 63 1.24 24.69 0.68
CA TYR A 63 1.49 26.07 0.26
C TYR A 63 0.23 26.92 0.48
N GLN A 64 0.13 27.49 1.69
CA GLN A 64 -0.77 28.56 2.11
C GLN A 64 -2.28 28.24 2.13
N HIS A 65 -2.78 28.01 3.34
CA HIS A 65 -4.21 27.85 3.65
C HIS A 65 -4.82 29.02 4.40
N ASP A 66 -4.07 30.09 4.67
CA ASP A 66 -4.54 31.21 5.51
C ASP A 66 -5.77 31.93 4.90
N ASP A 67 -6.03 31.72 3.60
CA ASP A 67 -7.10 32.38 2.84
C ASP A 67 -8.20 31.44 2.32
N PHE A 68 -8.23 30.14 2.67
CA PHE A 68 -9.28 29.23 2.17
C PHE A 68 -10.59 29.34 2.93
N THR A 69 -11.68 29.29 2.15
CA THR A 69 -13.03 29.08 2.67
C THR A 69 -13.21 27.63 3.14
N THR A 70 -14.17 27.41 4.05
CA THR A 70 -14.52 26.06 4.52
C THR A 70 -14.89 25.09 3.39
N THR A 71 -15.44 25.59 2.29
CA THR A 71 -15.77 24.76 1.11
C THR A 71 -14.51 24.30 0.41
N GLU A 72 -13.57 25.21 0.15
CA GLU A 72 -12.29 24.88 -0.49
C GLU A 72 -11.48 23.89 0.36
N SER A 73 -11.46 24.07 1.69
CA SER A 73 -10.82 23.10 2.60
C SER A 73 -11.41 21.69 2.48
N ARG A 74 -12.73 21.56 2.35
CA ARG A 74 -13.38 20.23 2.21
C ARG A 74 -13.14 19.58 0.87
N GLU A 75 -13.15 20.35 -0.21
CA GLU A 75 -12.83 19.84 -1.55
C GLU A 75 -11.40 19.31 -1.61
N ILE A 76 -10.50 20.00 -0.92
CA ILE A 76 -9.10 19.63 -0.75
C ILE A 76 -8.94 18.32 0.02
N GLU A 77 -9.56 18.19 1.19
CA GLU A 77 -9.55 16.96 2.00
C GLU A 77 -10.11 15.78 1.19
N HIS A 78 -11.12 16.03 0.37
CA HIS A 78 -11.69 15.03 -0.51
C HIS A 78 -10.69 14.57 -1.58
N LEU A 79 -10.02 15.49 -2.26
CA LEU A 79 -9.00 15.18 -3.27
C LEU A 79 -7.79 14.45 -2.67
N GLU A 80 -7.39 14.77 -1.44
CA GLU A 80 -6.35 14.01 -0.71
C GLU A 80 -6.78 12.58 -0.44
N SER A 81 -8.00 12.42 0.06
CA SER A 81 -8.57 11.11 0.37
C SER A 81 -8.69 10.25 -0.90
N GLU A 82 -9.14 10.83 -2.01
CA GLU A 82 -9.20 10.16 -3.30
C GLU A 82 -7.80 9.77 -3.81
N ALA A 83 -6.83 10.68 -3.74
CA ALA A 83 -5.47 10.41 -4.18
C ALA A 83 -4.77 9.34 -3.32
N LEU A 84 -4.99 9.35 -2.00
CA LEU A 84 -4.49 8.32 -1.09
C LEU A 84 -5.14 6.96 -1.39
N THR A 85 -6.46 6.94 -1.56
CA THR A 85 -7.21 5.72 -1.89
C THR A 85 -6.72 5.13 -3.21
N ASP A 86 -6.59 5.96 -4.26
CA ASP A 86 -6.09 5.53 -5.57
C ASP A 86 -4.65 5.00 -5.48
N PHE A 87 -3.79 5.63 -4.66
CA PHE A 87 -2.44 5.13 -4.40
C PHE A 87 -2.46 3.75 -3.73
N LEU A 88 -3.28 3.57 -2.70
CA LEU A 88 -3.38 2.30 -1.97
C LEU A 88 -3.92 1.19 -2.86
N ASP A 89 -5.06 1.41 -3.52
CA ASP A 89 -5.74 0.43 -4.39
C ASP A 89 -4.83 -0.04 -5.53
N LYS A 90 -4.02 0.86 -6.09
CA LYS A 90 -3.10 0.56 -7.19
C LYS A 90 -1.80 -0.09 -6.75
N THR A 91 -1.37 0.13 -5.52
CA THR A 91 -0.11 -0.44 -5.00
C THR A 91 -0.33 -1.77 -4.27
N GLU A 92 -1.53 -2.04 -3.77
CA GLU A 92 -1.89 -3.31 -3.13
C GLU A 92 -1.56 -4.55 -3.98
N PRO A 93 -1.89 -4.60 -5.29
CA PRO A 93 -1.53 -5.73 -6.15
C PRO A 93 -0.02 -5.99 -6.29
N LEU A 94 0.81 -5.00 -5.93
CA LEU A 94 2.28 -5.06 -5.98
C LEU A 94 2.89 -5.46 -4.64
N TRP A 95 2.11 -5.61 -3.56
CA TRP A 95 2.65 -5.92 -2.23
C TRP A 95 3.43 -7.24 -2.22
N ALA A 96 2.95 -8.25 -2.92
CA ALA A 96 3.66 -9.52 -3.03
C ALA A 96 5.08 -9.37 -3.63
N ASP A 97 5.27 -8.45 -4.59
CA ASP A 97 6.59 -8.13 -5.15
C ASP A 97 7.41 -7.28 -4.19
N LEU A 98 6.80 -6.20 -3.66
CA LEU A 98 7.46 -5.25 -2.75
C LEU A 98 8.02 -5.96 -1.51
N TYR A 99 7.27 -6.87 -0.93
CA TYR A 99 7.70 -7.63 0.24
C TYR A 99 8.43 -8.94 -0.11
N GLY A 100 8.53 -9.31 -1.39
CA GLY A 100 9.27 -10.49 -1.85
C GLY A 100 8.60 -11.82 -1.48
N TRP A 101 7.27 -11.86 -1.47
CA TRP A 101 6.48 -13.06 -1.19
C TRP A 101 6.34 -13.97 -2.41
N ARG A 102 6.45 -13.41 -3.63
CA ARG A 102 6.55 -14.21 -4.84
C ARG A 102 7.95 -14.80 -4.93
N THR A 103 8.03 -16.13 -4.97
CA THR A 103 9.23 -16.84 -5.39
C THR A 103 9.30 -16.75 -6.92
N ASN A 104 10.26 -16.00 -7.45
CA ASN A 104 10.61 -16.02 -8.87
C ASN A 104 11.13 -17.40 -9.30
#